data_AF-A0A915NUX9-F1
#
_entry.id   AF-A0A915NUX9-F1
#
_cell.length_a   1.000
_cell.length_b   1.000
_cell.length_c   1.000
_cell.angle_alpha   90.00
_cell.angle_beta   90.00
_cell.angle_gamma   90.00
#
_symmetry.space_group_name_H-M   'P 1'
#
loop_
_entity.id
_entity.type
_entity.pdbx_description
1 polymer ?
#
loop_
_entity_poly.entity_id
_entity_poly.type
_entity_poly.pdbx_seq_one_letter_code
_entity_poly.pdbx_strand_id
1 'polypeptide(L)'
;MESFPCGDLRLPHHIFPPKFIQQTQLTELAGVHLYKVDMDDTMAMKKRLTRVREQWNVSGADVVTLNKDLVDLELKLSEMTEPTESDDCVCLVLEGEMYYDIEFDDEKWLRIHLQRGDLIIVPKGIFYRSTVTPTNFVKIQRFNKLRQTKSGIKMTEQTERAFQKQPTVFLNDKFRTQGIGKKPKNKDRYWKNVGLGFKTPREAIEGNYIDKKCPFTGNVSIRGRILTGVVIKNKMQRTIVIRRDYLHFVPKYRRYEKRHKNMSVHCSPCFRDISIGDIVTIGECRPLSKTVRFNVLKEKFNNIMFVDVCCYLPEALE
;
A
#
# COMPACT_ATOMS: atom_id res chain seq x y z
N MET A 1 -4.21 16.05 -28.46
CA MET A 1 -3.64 15.40 -27.25
C MET A 1 -4.64 14.35 -26.83
N GLU A 2 -4.25 13.09 -26.72
CA GLU A 2 -5.13 12.06 -26.13
C GLU A 2 -5.59 12.57 -24.77
N SER A 3 -6.90 12.62 -24.54
CA SER A 3 -7.49 13.23 -23.34
C SER A 3 -7.09 12.52 -22.04
N PHE A 4 -6.57 11.28 -22.14
CA PHE A 4 -6.11 10.48 -21.02
C PHE A 4 -4.81 9.75 -21.41
N PRO A 5 -3.69 9.99 -20.72
CA PRO A 5 -2.45 9.28 -20.98
C PRO A 5 -2.54 7.81 -20.55
N CYS A 6 -1.84 6.92 -21.25
CA CYS A 6 -1.68 5.53 -20.85
C CYS A 6 -1.18 5.43 -19.40
N GLY A 7 -1.94 4.76 -18.52
CA GLY A 7 -1.67 4.69 -17.08
C GLY A 7 -2.55 5.58 -16.19
N ASP A 8 -3.51 6.35 -16.75
CA ASP A 8 -4.48 7.09 -15.95
C ASP A 8 -5.38 6.14 -15.14
N LEU A 9 -5.29 6.19 -13.82
CA LEU A 9 -6.01 5.30 -12.90
C LEU A 9 -7.53 5.47 -12.93
N ARG A 10 -8.02 6.57 -13.52
CA ARG A 10 -9.45 6.84 -13.73
C ARG A 10 -10.07 6.04 -14.87
N LEU A 11 -9.25 5.36 -15.67
CA LEU A 11 -9.74 4.51 -16.75
C LEU A 11 -9.97 3.06 -16.26
N PRO A 12 -10.79 2.27 -16.96
CA PRO A 12 -10.83 0.82 -16.77
C PRO A 12 -9.49 0.18 -17.19
N HIS A 13 -8.89 -0.63 -16.32
CA HIS A 13 -7.57 -1.27 -16.53
C HIS A 13 -7.70 -2.79 -16.57
N HIS A 14 -8.03 -3.38 -17.71
CA HIS A 14 -8.29 -4.83 -17.76
C HIS A 14 -7.00 -5.64 -17.92
N ILE A 15 -6.95 -6.81 -17.27
CA ILE A 15 -6.03 -7.88 -17.65
C ILE A 15 -6.50 -8.38 -19.03
N PHE A 16 -5.58 -8.64 -19.94
CA PHE A 16 -5.92 -9.27 -21.21
C PHE A 16 -5.53 -10.76 -21.18
N PRO A 17 -6.48 -11.71 -21.37
CA PRO A 17 -7.92 -11.51 -21.58
C PRO A 17 -8.67 -11.11 -20.29
N PRO A 18 -9.81 -10.39 -20.40
CA PRO A 18 -10.56 -9.87 -19.24
C PRO A 18 -11.09 -11.02 -18.38
N LYS A 19 -10.85 -10.91 -17.06
CA LYS A 19 -11.29 -11.88 -16.06
C LYS A 19 -12.29 -11.23 -15.12
N PHE A 20 -13.52 -11.71 -15.14
CA PHE A 20 -14.62 -11.25 -14.31
C PHE A 20 -14.73 -12.13 -13.06
N ILE A 21 -15.14 -11.55 -11.93
CA ILE A 21 -15.32 -12.27 -10.65
C ILE A 21 -16.73 -11.99 -10.14
N GLN A 22 -17.42 -13.01 -9.65
CA GLN A 22 -18.76 -12.84 -9.06
C GLN A 22 -18.68 -12.29 -7.62
N GLN A 23 -19.77 -11.68 -7.16
CA GLN A 23 -19.84 -11.10 -5.81
C GLN A 23 -19.60 -12.13 -4.69
N THR A 24 -20.07 -13.36 -4.87
CA THR A 24 -19.82 -14.49 -3.94
C THR A 24 -18.33 -14.76 -3.80
N GLN A 25 -17.63 -14.86 -4.94
CA GLN A 25 -16.18 -15.03 -5.00
C GLN A 25 -15.42 -13.82 -4.43
N LEU A 26 -15.91 -12.59 -4.62
CA LEU A 26 -15.34 -11.40 -3.99
C LEU A 26 -15.39 -11.48 -2.46
N THR A 27 -16.51 -11.97 -1.93
CA THR A 27 -16.70 -12.15 -0.49
C THR A 27 -15.77 -13.24 0.04
N GLU A 28 -15.59 -14.34 -0.69
CA GLU A 28 -14.70 -15.44 -0.31
C GLU A 28 -13.21 -15.06 -0.38
N LEU A 29 -12.81 -14.28 -1.40
CA LEU A 29 -11.41 -13.93 -1.64
C LEU A 29 -10.95 -12.77 -0.74
N ALA A 30 -11.76 -11.73 -0.63
CA ALA A 30 -11.36 -10.48 0.03
C ALA A 30 -12.19 -10.16 1.28
N GLY A 31 -13.23 -10.93 1.61
CA GLY A 31 -14.12 -10.59 2.73
C GLY A 31 -14.93 -9.31 2.53
N VAL A 32 -14.94 -8.76 1.30
CA VAL A 32 -15.63 -7.51 0.95
C VAL A 32 -17.07 -7.82 0.62
N HIS A 33 -18.00 -7.08 1.22
CA HIS A 33 -19.42 -7.21 0.91
C HIS A 33 -19.90 -6.03 0.08
N LEU A 34 -20.58 -6.34 -1.02
CA LEU A 34 -21.24 -5.37 -1.87
C LEU A 34 -22.77 -5.51 -1.72
N TYR A 35 -23.50 -4.41 -1.66
CA TYR A 35 -24.96 -4.44 -1.66
C TYR A 35 -25.48 -3.38 -2.60
N LYS A 36 -26.52 -3.72 -3.37
CA LYS A 36 -27.27 -2.74 -4.15
C LYS A 36 -28.42 -2.22 -3.31
N VAL A 37 -28.44 -0.92 -3.09
CA VAL A 37 -29.47 -0.20 -2.34
C VAL A 37 -30.28 0.61 -3.33
N ASP A 38 -31.59 0.39 -3.32
CA ASP A 38 -32.50 1.23 -4.07
C ASP A 38 -32.54 2.62 -3.42
N MET A 39 -32.26 3.64 -4.23
CA MET A 39 -32.19 5.03 -3.79
C MET A 39 -33.57 5.69 -3.73
N ASP A 40 -34.55 5.13 -4.43
CA ASP A 40 -35.89 5.71 -4.54
C ASP A 40 -36.76 5.28 -3.34
N ASP A 41 -36.49 4.11 -2.74
CA ASP A 41 -37.10 3.67 -1.49
C ASP A 41 -36.29 4.10 -0.25
N THR A 42 -36.64 5.28 0.27
CA THR A 42 -36.01 5.85 1.47
C THR A 42 -36.19 5.00 2.75
N MET A 43 -37.24 4.18 2.85
CA MET A 43 -37.45 3.31 4.01
C MET A 43 -36.56 2.07 3.94
N ALA A 44 -36.47 1.42 2.78
CA ALA A 44 -35.59 0.27 2.56
C ALA A 44 -34.11 0.65 2.77
N MET A 45 -33.70 1.80 2.24
CA MET A 45 -32.35 2.35 2.46
C MET A 45 -32.05 2.51 3.95
N LYS A 46 -32.90 3.23 4.70
CA LYS A 46 -32.68 3.48 6.14
C LYS A 46 -32.63 2.18 6.93
N LYS A 47 -33.52 1.23 6.65
CA LYS A 47 -33.54 -0.09 7.31
C LYS A 47 -32.27 -0.88 7.05
N ARG A 48 -31.75 -0.85 5.82
CA ARG A 48 -30.48 -1.51 5.45
C ARG A 48 -29.30 -0.84 6.17
N LEU A 49 -29.24 0.48 6.16
CA LEU A 49 -28.19 1.25 6.83
C LEU A 49 -28.18 0.99 8.34
N THR A 50 -29.33 0.92 9.00
CA THR A 50 -29.41 0.59 10.44
C THR A 50 -28.84 -0.80 10.73
N ARG A 51 -29.22 -1.82 9.93
CA ARG A 51 -28.67 -3.18 10.08
C ARG A 51 -27.16 -3.22 9.89
N VAL A 52 -26.64 -2.52 8.88
CA VAL A 52 -25.19 -2.47 8.62
C VAL A 52 -24.46 -1.73 9.74
N ARG A 53 -25.03 -0.63 10.25
CA ARG A 53 -24.46 0.12 11.39
C ARG A 53 -24.37 -0.73 12.65
N GLU A 54 -25.38 -1.55 12.93
CA GLU A 54 -25.39 -2.48 14.06
C GLU A 54 -24.37 -3.61 13.87
N GLN A 55 -24.38 -4.27 12.71
CA GLN A 55 -23.47 -5.39 12.42
C GLN A 55 -21.99 -4.99 12.46
N TRP A 56 -21.66 -3.82 11.93
CA TRP A 56 -20.27 -3.36 11.79
C TRP A 56 -19.86 -2.36 12.88
N ASN A 57 -20.77 -2.05 13.81
CA ASN A 57 -20.56 -1.11 14.92
C ASN A 57 -20.05 0.26 14.46
N VAL A 58 -20.79 0.88 13.53
CA VAL A 58 -20.43 2.15 12.89
C VAL A 58 -21.48 3.22 13.22
N SER A 59 -21.04 4.35 13.80
CA SER A 59 -21.96 5.40 14.27
C SER A 59 -21.77 6.75 13.58
N GLY A 60 -20.55 7.09 13.14
CA GLY A 60 -20.25 8.34 12.45
C GLY A 60 -20.61 8.26 10.97
N ALA A 61 -21.07 9.36 10.37
CA ALA A 61 -21.37 9.44 8.95
C ALA A 61 -20.90 10.78 8.38
N ASP A 62 -20.07 10.73 7.34
CA ASP A 62 -19.52 11.89 6.65
C ASP A 62 -19.90 11.82 5.16
N VAL A 63 -20.41 12.93 4.61
CA VAL A 63 -20.69 13.03 3.17
C VAL A 63 -19.53 13.74 2.48
N VAL A 64 -18.98 13.11 1.45
CA VAL A 64 -17.90 13.66 0.62
C VAL A 64 -18.41 13.86 -0.79
N THR A 65 -18.20 15.05 -1.32
CA THR A 65 -18.51 15.39 -2.70
C THR A 65 -17.22 15.77 -3.41
N LEU A 66 -16.93 15.11 -4.52
CA LEU A 66 -15.80 15.38 -5.40
C LEU A 66 -16.35 15.84 -6.75
N ASN A 67 -16.09 17.09 -7.09
CA ASN A 67 -16.52 17.72 -8.35
C ASN A 67 -15.31 18.33 -9.04
N LYS A 68 -15.41 18.54 -10.37
CA LYS A 68 -14.41 19.22 -11.19
C LYS A 68 -14.02 20.62 -10.68
N ASP A 69 -14.96 21.32 -10.04
CA ASP A 69 -14.78 22.72 -9.62
C ASP A 69 -14.09 22.87 -8.25
N LEU A 70 -13.71 21.77 -7.59
CA LEU A 70 -12.97 21.84 -6.33
C LEU A 70 -11.54 22.36 -6.58
N VAL A 71 -11.17 23.43 -5.88
CA VAL A 71 -9.82 24.05 -5.95
C VAL A 71 -8.69 23.06 -5.65
N ASP A 72 -8.93 22.10 -4.75
CA ASP A 72 -7.95 21.08 -4.33
C ASP A 72 -8.25 19.68 -4.90
N LEU A 73 -8.95 19.58 -6.03
CA LEU A 73 -9.36 18.29 -6.61
C LEU A 73 -8.16 17.37 -6.89
N GLU A 74 -7.08 17.90 -7.47
CA GLU A 74 -5.90 17.09 -7.81
C GLU A 74 -5.21 16.53 -6.55
N LEU A 75 -5.11 17.34 -5.49
CA LEU A 75 -4.54 16.89 -4.21
C LEU A 75 -5.41 15.80 -3.57
N LYS A 76 -6.73 15.97 -3.55
CA LYS A 76 -7.65 14.94 -3.04
C LYS A 76 -7.63 13.66 -3.88
N LEU A 77 -7.56 13.78 -5.20
CA LEU A 77 -7.41 12.61 -6.08
C LEU A 77 -6.09 11.89 -5.82
N SER A 78 -5.00 12.63 -5.59
CA SER A 78 -3.70 12.05 -5.24
C SER A 78 -3.75 11.30 -3.91
N GLU A 79 -4.39 11.86 -2.88
CA GLU A 79 -4.58 11.23 -1.57
C GLU A 79 -5.45 9.97 -1.68
N MET A 80 -6.55 10.01 -2.44
CA MET A 80 -7.45 8.86 -2.64
C MET A 80 -6.77 7.70 -3.39
N THR A 81 -5.76 8.02 -4.20
CA THR A 81 -5.00 7.05 -5.00
C THR A 81 -3.90 6.35 -4.18
N GLU A 82 -3.53 6.89 -3.02
CA GLU A 82 -2.54 6.27 -2.14
C GLU A 82 -3.16 5.05 -1.40
N PRO A 83 -2.55 3.86 -1.49
CA PRO A 83 -2.98 2.68 -0.74
C PRO A 83 -3.06 2.98 0.75
N THR A 84 -4.26 2.83 1.31
CA THR A 84 -4.52 3.09 2.73
C THR A 84 -5.06 1.82 3.38
N GLU A 85 -4.54 1.48 4.57
CA GLU A 85 -5.06 0.38 5.38
C GLU A 85 -6.47 0.75 5.87
N SER A 86 -7.47 -0.08 5.56
CA SER A 86 -8.84 0.12 6.04
C SER A 86 -8.95 -0.14 7.54
N ASP A 87 -9.46 0.84 8.27
CA ASP A 87 -10.41 0.55 9.36
C ASP A 87 -11.71 0.01 8.73
N ASP A 88 -12.65 -0.56 9.50
CA ASP A 88 -13.93 -1.00 8.95
C ASP A 88 -14.63 0.15 8.20
N CYS A 89 -14.62 0.08 6.87
CA CYS A 89 -15.03 1.16 5.98
C CYS A 89 -16.34 0.75 5.32
N VAL A 90 -17.40 1.52 5.60
CA VAL A 90 -18.69 1.35 4.95
C VAL A 90 -18.93 2.60 4.10
N CYS A 91 -19.12 2.42 2.80
CA CYS A 91 -19.27 3.52 1.86
C CYS A 91 -20.49 3.29 0.96
N LEU A 92 -21.37 4.29 0.89
CA LEU A 92 -22.53 4.31 0.00
C LEU A 92 -22.31 5.38 -1.09
N VAL A 93 -22.45 5.00 -2.36
CA VAL A 93 -22.42 5.95 -3.47
C VAL A 93 -23.81 6.57 -3.66
N LEU A 94 -23.93 7.87 -3.37
CA LEU A 94 -25.19 8.61 -3.53
C LEU A 94 -25.40 9.06 -4.98
N GLU A 95 -24.35 9.57 -5.61
CA GLU A 95 -24.37 10.10 -6.98
C GLU A 95 -22.99 9.91 -7.65
N GLY A 96 -22.97 9.74 -8.97
CA GLY A 96 -21.73 9.56 -9.74
C GLY A 96 -21.21 8.12 -9.74
N GLU A 97 -19.96 7.98 -10.17
CA GLU A 97 -19.30 6.68 -10.35
C GLU A 97 -17.85 6.75 -9.86
N MET A 98 -17.36 5.64 -9.33
CA MET A 98 -15.97 5.53 -8.89
C MET A 98 -15.44 4.11 -9.02
N TYR A 99 -14.13 4.01 -8.97
CA TYR A 99 -13.42 2.76 -8.84
C TYR A 99 -12.83 2.59 -7.45
N TYR A 100 -12.97 1.39 -6.90
CA TYR A 100 -12.39 0.96 -5.64
C TYR A 100 -11.43 -0.19 -5.90
N ASP A 101 -10.14 0.00 -5.70
CA ASP A 101 -9.16 -1.08 -5.84
C ASP A 101 -8.89 -1.66 -4.47
N ILE A 102 -9.12 -2.96 -4.31
CA ILE A 102 -8.96 -3.68 -3.04
C ILE A 102 -7.90 -4.76 -3.18
N GLU A 103 -6.97 -4.82 -2.25
CA GLU A 103 -5.96 -5.86 -2.18
C GLU A 103 -6.53 -7.13 -1.54
N PHE A 104 -6.42 -8.28 -2.20
CA PHE A 104 -6.97 -9.56 -1.71
C PHE A 104 -5.91 -10.61 -1.39
N ASP A 105 -4.73 -10.46 -1.95
CA ASP A 105 -3.56 -11.33 -1.81
C ASP A 105 -2.34 -10.45 -2.14
N ASP A 106 -1.19 -10.66 -1.50
CA ASP A 106 -0.03 -9.75 -1.57
C ASP A 106 0.22 -9.22 -3.01
N GLU A 107 0.11 -7.90 -3.20
CA GLU A 107 0.24 -7.15 -4.46
C GLU A 107 -0.78 -7.46 -5.57
N LYS A 108 -1.83 -8.24 -5.32
CA LYS A 108 -2.95 -8.44 -6.26
C LYS A 108 -4.15 -7.59 -5.86
N TRP A 109 -4.58 -6.79 -6.82
CA TRP A 109 -5.71 -5.87 -6.66
C TRP A 109 -6.97 -6.39 -7.33
N LEU A 110 -8.12 -6.04 -6.81
CA LEU A 110 -9.43 -6.19 -7.42
C LEU A 110 -9.97 -4.77 -7.58
N ARG A 111 -9.97 -4.23 -8.81
CA ARG A 111 -10.70 -2.98 -9.09
C ARG A 111 -12.17 -3.28 -9.16
N ILE A 112 -13.00 -2.63 -8.35
CA ILE A 112 -14.45 -2.71 -8.29
C ILE A 112 -15.02 -1.42 -8.85
N HIS A 113 -15.92 -1.50 -9.83
CA HIS A 113 -16.67 -0.34 -10.31
C HIS A 113 -17.93 -0.14 -9.46
N LEU A 114 -18.05 1.02 -8.82
CA LEU A 114 -19.19 1.39 -7.97
C LEU A 114 -20.01 2.50 -8.62
N GLN A 115 -21.31 2.30 -8.71
CA GLN A 115 -22.28 3.24 -9.26
C GLN A 115 -23.26 3.71 -8.18
N ARG A 116 -24.09 4.70 -8.51
CA ARG A 116 -25.17 5.20 -7.64
C ARG A 116 -26.03 4.05 -7.09
N GLY A 117 -26.18 4.01 -5.77
CA GLY A 117 -26.92 2.97 -5.05
C GLY A 117 -26.06 1.82 -4.55
N ASP A 118 -24.78 1.74 -4.92
CA ASP A 118 -23.91 0.68 -4.42
C ASP A 118 -23.36 1.02 -3.03
N LEU A 119 -23.51 0.06 -2.12
CA LEU A 119 -23.00 0.08 -0.75
C LEU A 119 -21.88 -0.96 -0.64
N ILE A 120 -20.66 -0.51 -0.43
CA ILE A 120 -19.49 -1.36 -0.22
C ILE A 120 -19.10 -1.39 1.25
N ILE A 121 -18.74 -2.58 1.74
CA ILE A 121 -18.21 -2.81 3.07
C ILE A 121 -16.84 -3.46 2.92
N VAL A 122 -15.81 -2.73 3.32
CA VAL A 122 -14.43 -3.21 3.36
C VAL A 122 -14.09 -3.46 4.83
N PRO A 123 -13.90 -4.74 5.24
CA PRO A 123 -13.53 -5.05 6.61
C PRO A 123 -12.12 -4.54 6.93
N LYS A 124 -11.82 -4.43 8.22
CA LYS A 124 -10.52 -3.96 8.71
C LYS A 124 -9.34 -4.83 8.23
N GLY A 125 -8.22 -4.16 7.95
CA GLY A 125 -6.93 -4.79 7.68
C GLY A 125 -6.71 -5.11 6.21
N ILE A 126 -7.51 -4.51 5.33
CA ILE A 126 -7.41 -4.65 3.88
C ILE A 126 -6.93 -3.33 3.31
N PHE A 127 -5.94 -3.37 2.41
CA PHE A 127 -5.53 -2.18 1.70
C PHE A 127 -6.50 -1.88 0.58
N TYR A 128 -6.89 -0.61 0.49
CA TYR A 128 -7.69 -0.13 -0.63
C TYR A 128 -7.16 1.22 -1.11
N ARG A 129 -7.46 1.53 -2.37
CA ARG A 129 -7.34 2.86 -2.95
C ARG A 129 -8.59 3.12 -3.77
N SER A 130 -8.91 4.39 -4.02
CA SER A 130 -10.11 4.75 -4.75
C SER A 130 -9.82 5.87 -5.74
N THR A 131 -10.51 5.84 -6.87
CA THR A 131 -10.36 6.86 -7.92
C THR A 131 -11.72 7.15 -8.53
N VAL A 132 -11.89 8.36 -9.05
CA VAL A 132 -13.12 8.76 -9.74
C VAL A 132 -13.04 8.31 -11.20
N THR A 133 -14.16 8.07 -11.85
CA THR A 133 -14.20 7.84 -13.31
C THR A 133 -13.85 9.13 -14.07
N PRO A 134 -13.66 9.10 -15.41
CA PRO A 134 -13.31 10.30 -16.20
C PRO A 134 -14.35 11.43 -16.13
N THR A 135 -15.55 11.14 -15.59
CA THR A 135 -16.58 12.12 -15.29
C THR A 135 -16.20 13.07 -14.14
N ASN A 136 -15.20 12.72 -13.31
CA ASN A 136 -14.70 13.49 -12.15
C ASN A 136 -15.83 14.03 -11.24
N PHE A 137 -16.92 13.28 -11.12
CA PHE A 137 -18.05 13.61 -10.25
C PHE A 137 -18.44 12.39 -9.43
N VAL A 138 -18.33 12.49 -8.10
CA VAL A 138 -18.86 11.48 -7.20
C VAL A 138 -19.24 12.06 -5.85
N LYS A 139 -20.36 11.59 -5.31
CA LYS A 139 -20.87 11.95 -4.00
C LYS A 139 -21.08 10.67 -3.20
N ILE A 140 -20.34 10.55 -2.10
CA ILE A 140 -20.36 9.36 -1.25
C ILE A 140 -20.74 9.72 0.18
N GLN A 141 -21.37 8.77 0.84
CA GLN A 141 -21.56 8.78 2.28
C GLN A 141 -20.68 7.70 2.90
N ARG A 142 -19.68 8.12 3.67
CA ARG A 142 -18.77 7.23 4.40
C ARG A 142 -19.28 7.10 5.83
N PHE A 143 -19.35 5.87 6.33
CA PHE A 143 -19.64 5.62 7.73
C PHE A 143 -18.35 5.18 8.42
N ASN A 144 -18.00 5.90 9.49
CA ASN A 144 -16.76 5.74 10.22
C ASN A 144 -17.04 5.29 11.66
N LYS A 145 -16.20 4.41 12.21
CA LYS A 145 -16.22 4.14 13.65
C LYS A 145 -15.82 5.41 14.40
N LEU A 146 -16.51 5.72 15.50
CA LEU A 146 -16.03 6.71 16.46
C LEU A 146 -14.65 6.23 16.93
N ARG A 147 -13.59 6.94 16.51
CA ARG A 147 -12.23 6.65 16.95
C ARG A 147 -12.20 6.72 18.47
N GLN A 148 -12.19 5.58 19.14
CA GLN A 148 -11.46 5.50 20.40
C GLN A 148 -10.04 5.89 20.05
N THR A 149 -9.54 7.01 20.57
CA THR A 149 -8.16 7.42 20.43
C THR A 149 -7.27 6.46 21.21
N LYS A 150 -7.17 5.21 20.74
CA LYS A 150 -6.12 4.30 21.14
C LYS A 150 -4.90 4.73 20.35
N SER A 151 -4.22 5.76 20.86
CA SER A 151 -2.78 5.93 20.66
C SER A 151 -2.06 4.75 21.33
N GLY A 152 -2.31 3.54 20.84
CA GLY A 152 -1.58 2.35 21.21
C GLY A 152 -0.29 2.40 20.43
N ILE A 153 0.74 3.02 21.01
CA ILE A 153 2.11 2.71 20.63
C ILE A 153 2.21 1.19 20.77
N LYS A 154 2.21 0.44 19.65
CA LYS A 154 2.72 -0.94 19.66
C LYS A 154 4.16 -0.81 20.10
N MET A 155 4.38 -0.99 21.41
CA MET A 155 5.71 -1.19 21.97
C MET A 155 6.26 -2.40 21.23
N THR A 156 7.15 -2.19 20.29
CA THR A 156 7.95 -3.28 19.74
C THR A 156 8.80 -3.75 20.91
N GLU A 157 8.40 -4.84 21.55
CA GLU A 157 9.18 -5.47 22.60
C GLU A 157 10.59 -5.68 22.07
N GLN A 158 11.57 -5.17 22.82
CA GLN A 158 12.96 -5.32 22.44
C GLN A 158 13.35 -6.78 22.73
N THR A 159 13.28 -7.62 21.71
CA THR A 159 13.60 -9.06 21.81
C THR A 159 15.11 -9.34 21.92
N GLU A 160 15.94 -8.36 21.59
CA GLU A 160 17.39 -8.48 21.61
C GLU A 160 17.96 -8.29 23.03
N ARG A 161 18.98 -9.08 23.39
CA ARG A 161 19.60 -9.10 24.74
C ARG A 161 20.13 -7.74 25.21
N ALA A 162 20.63 -6.93 24.28
CA ALA A 162 21.21 -5.62 24.58
C ALA A 162 20.24 -4.50 24.17
N PHE A 163 20.16 -3.45 24.98
CA PHE A 163 19.40 -2.25 24.67
C PHE A 163 19.85 -1.62 23.35
N GLN A 164 18.96 -1.63 22.35
CA GLN A 164 19.25 -1.03 21.05
C GLN A 164 18.83 0.44 21.06
N LYS A 165 19.70 1.30 20.54
CA LYS A 165 19.44 2.74 20.35
C LYS A 165 20.18 3.28 19.12
N GLN A 166 19.71 4.39 18.58
CA GLN A 166 20.46 5.11 17.55
C GLN A 166 21.62 5.88 18.20
N PRO A 167 22.87 5.73 17.72
CA PRO A 167 24.02 6.38 18.34
C PRO A 167 23.97 7.91 18.21
N THR A 168 23.37 8.41 17.13
CA THR A 168 23.23 9.86 16.86
C THR A 168 22.18 10.53 17.75
N VAL A 169 21.22 9.77 18.28
CA VAL A 169 20.10 10.31 19.06
C VAL A 169 20.40 10.16 20.55
N PHE A 170 20.47 11.27 21.27
CA PHE A 170 20.58 11.27 22.72
C PHE A 170 19.20 11.12 23.37
N LEU A 171 19.01 10.04 24.14
CA LEU A 171 17.72 9.73 24.76
C LEU A 171 17.52 10.35 26.15
N ASN A 172 18.60 10.64 26.86
CA ASN A 172 18.57 11.04 28.27
C ASN A 172 18.63 12.58 28.42
N ASP A 173 17.91 13.29 27.57
CA ASP A 173 17.85 14.74 27.64
C ASP A 173 17.02 15.18 28.87
N LYS A 174 17.66 15.96 29.76
CA LYS A 174 17.08 16.37 31.05
C LYS A 174 15.89 17.32 30.88
N PHE A 175 15.89 18.13 29.81
CA PHE A 175 14.73 18.97 29.46
C PHE A 175 13.49 18.12 29.14
N ARG A 176 13.68 16.91 28.57
CA ARG A 176 12.61 15.97 28.25
C ARG A 176 12.15 15.15 29.45
N THR A 177 13.04 14.75 30.35
CA THR A 177 12.69 13.88 31.50
C THR A 177 11.94 14.61 32.61
N GLN A 178 12.11 15.93 32.74
CA GLN A 178 11.44 16.75 33.77
C GLN A 178 10.14 17.41 33.29
N GLY A 179 9.76 17.28 32.01
CA GLY A 179 8.51 17.83 31.48
C GLY A 179 8.46 19.37 31.42
N ILE A 180 9.59 20.05 31.58
CA ILE A 180 9.70 21.52 31.57
C ILE A 180 9.97 21.96 30.13
N GLY A 181 8.91 22.21 29.37
CA GLY A 181 8.98 22.78 28.00
C GLY A 181 8.04 22.11 26.99
N LYS A 182 7.61 22.88 25.96
CA LYS A 182 6.80 22.35 24.85
C LYS A 182 7.63 21.35 24.04
N LYS A 183 7.14 20.11 23.89
CA LYS A 183 7.78 19.09 23.05
C LYS A 183 8.00 19.63 21.62
N PRO A 184 9.20 19.54 21.04
CA PRO A 184 9.37 19.82 19.61
C PRO A 184 8.49 18.84 18.81
N LYS A 185 7.82 19.34 17.77
CA LYS A 185 6.91 18.55 16.93
C LYS A 185 7.63 17.43 16.14
N ASN A 186 8.95 17.49 16.02
CA ASN A 186 9.75 16.50 15.31
C ASN A 186 10.11 15.32 16.23
N LYS A 187 9.80 14.10 15.80
CA LYS A 187 10.15 12.85 16.50
C LYS A 187 11.68 12.76 16.64
N ASP A 188 12.14 12.33 17.82
CA ASP A 188 13.55 12.06 18.14
C ASP A 188 14.08 10.81 17.41
N ARG A 189 14.08 10.85 16.08
CA ARG A 189 14.57 9.75 15.24
C ARG A 189 15.53 10.28 14.21
N TYR A 190 16.72 9.70 14.20
CA TYR A 190 17.69 9.99 13.15
C TYR A 190 17.33 9.24 11.87
N TRP A 191 17.22 9.99 10.78
CA TRP A 191 17.12 9.46 9.44
C TRP A 191 17.94 10.36 8.50
N LYS A 192 18.30 9.85 7.34
CA LYS A 192 19.01 10.60 6.29
C LYS A 192 18.49 10.24 4.92
N ASN A 193 18.63 11.18 4.00
CA ASN A 193 18.45 10.93 2.58
C ASN A 193 19.66 10.18 2.03
N VAL A 194 19.41 9.10 1.28
CA VAL A 194 20.47 8.28 0.67
C VAL A 194 21.08 8.96 -0.56
N GLY A 195 20.35 9.90 -1.18
CA GLY A 195 20.74 10.56 -2.43
C GLY A 195 20.37 9.72 -3.66
N LEU A 196 20.98 10.05 -4.81
CA LEU A 196 20.83 9.31 -6.08
C LEU A 196 19.36 9.23 -6.59
N GLY A 197 18.51 10.18 -6.18
CA GLY A 197 17.10 10.25 -6.60
C GLY A 197 16.16 9.26 -5.88
N PHE A 198 16.63 8.54 -4.87
CA PHE A 198 15.77 7.66 -4.06
C PHE A 198 15.05 8.45 -2.97
N LYS A 199 13.74 8.22 -2.84
CA LYS A 199 12.92 8.74 -1.75
C LYS A 199 13.15 7.92 -0.47
N THR A 200 13.15 8.59 0.68
CA THR A 200 13.15 7.93 1.98
C THR A 200 11.76 7.34 2.26
N PRO A 201 11.65 6.06 2.66
CA PRO A 201 10.36 5.48 3.00
C PRO A 201 9.80 6.09 4.28
N ARG A 202 8.47 6.18 4.38
CA ARG A 202 7.78 6.80 5.52
C ARG A 202 8.08 6.06 6.83
N GLU A 203 8.20 4.74 6.75
CA GLU A 203 8.53 3.84 7.85
C GLU A 203 9.92 4.14 8.43
N ALA A 204 10.85 4.62 7.61
CA ALA A 204 12.16 5.03 8.11
C ALA A 204 12.10 6.35 8.91
N ILE A 205 11.21 7.26 8.53
CA ILE A 205 11.03 8.58 9.17
C ILE A 205 10.22 8.45 10.46
N GLU A 206 9.10 7.72 10.41
CA GLU A 206 8.10 7.68 11.48
C GLU A 206 8.13 6.42 12.34
N GLY A 207 8.79 5.35 11.86
CA GLY A 207 8.79 4.04 12.49
C GLY A 207 9.72 3.92 13.69
N ASN A 208 9.56 2.83 14.44
CA ASN A 208 10.24 2.62 15.73
C ASN A 208 11.33 1.52 15.72
N TYR A 209 11.71 1.01 14.56
CA TYR A 209 12.74 -0.03 14.46
C TYR A 209 14.16 0.54 14.62
N ILE A 210 15.11 -0.28 15.06
CA ILE A 210 16.52 0.11 15.17
C ILE A 210 17.36 -0.86 14.35
N ASP A 211 18.05 -0.34 13.33
CA ASP A 211 18.88 -1.12 12.44
C ASP A 211 20.16 -0.34 12.08
N LYS A 212 21.31 -0.91 12.45
CA LYS A 212 22.64 -0.33 12.21
C LYS A 212 23.08 -0.45 10.75
N LYS A 213 22.51 -1.42 10.01
CA LYS A 213 22.82 -1.73 8.61
C LYS A 213 21.87 -1.04 7.63
N CYS A 214 20.84 -0.36 8.12
CA CYS A 214 19.90 0.41 7.31
C CYS A 214 20.61 1.54 6.54
N PRO A 215 20.28 1.76 5.25
CA PRO A 215 20.83 2.90 4.51
C PRO A 215 20.20 4.24 4.92
N PHE A 216 18.98 4.24 5.49
CA PHE A 216 18.24 5.45 5.86
C PHE A 216 18.44 5.88 7.32
N THR A 217 18.41 4.95 8.27
CA THR A 217 18.46 5.27 9.71
C THR A 217 19.79 4.87 10.35
N GLY A 218 20.70 4.29 9.57
CA GLY A 218 22.02 3.83 10.00
C GLY A 218 23.17 4.58 9.34
N ASN A 219 24.39 4.20 9.70
CA ASN A 219 25.62 4.79 9.15
C ASN A 219 26.13 4.07 7.88
N VAL A 220 25.24 3.47 7.11
CA VAL A 220 25.60 2.83 5.83
C VAL A 220 25.45 3.85 4.71
N SER A 221 26.49 4.03 3.89
CA SER A 221 26.43 4.82 2.67
C SER A 221 26.35 3.89 1.47
N ILE A 222 25.53 4.30 0.50
CA ILE A 222 25.35 3.60 -0.76
C ILE A 222 26.28 4.24 -1.78
N ARG A 223 27.10 3.43 -2.43
CA ARG A 223 28.10 3.88 -3.40
C ARG A 223 28.42 2.77 -4.40
N GLY A 224 28.70 3.15 -5.64
CA GLY A 224 29.03 2.20 -6.70
C GLY A 224 27.79 1.74 -7.45
N ARG A 225 27.65 0.43 -7.62
CA ARG A 225 26.67 -0.15 -8.54
C ARG A 225 25.27 -0.17 -7.93
N ILE A 226 24.28 0.26 -8.71
CA ILE A 226 22.86 0.04 -8.45
C ILE A 226 22.39 -1.08 -9.37
N LEU A 227 21.74 -2.08 -8.78
CA LEU A 227 21.34 -3.30 -9.48
C LEU A 227 19.87 -3.60 -9.20
N THR A 228 19.21 -4.28 -10.13
CA THR A 228 17.83 -4.77 -9.97
C THR A 228 17.81 -6.28 -10.04
N GLY A 229 17.00 -6.93 -9.22
CA GLY A 229 16.87 -8.39 -9.21
C GLY A 229 15.58 -8.85 -8.57
N VAL A 230 15.26 -10.12 -8.78
CA VAL A 230 14.04 -10.76 -8.26
C VAL A 230 14.34 -11.42 -6.92
N VAL A 231 13.48 -11.27 -5.92
CA VAL A 231 13.64 -11.93 -4.62
C VAL A 231 13.34 -13.42 -4.74
N ILE A 232 14.31 -14.29 -4.41
CA ILE A 232 14.11 -15.76 -4.40
C ILE A 232 13.78 -16.25 -3.00
N LYS A 233 14.48 -15.72 -1.99
CA LYS A 233 14.40 -16.23 -0.62
C LYS A 233 14.39 -15.07 0.37
N ASN A 234 13.40 -15.10 1.27
CA ASN A 234 13.28 -14.22 2.42
C ASN A 234 13.18 -15.03 3.72
N LYS A 235 14.18 -15.89 3.99
CA LYS A 235 14.21 -16.77 5.19
C LYS A 235 15.21 -16.31 6.26
N MET A 236 16.13 -15.41 5.92
CA MET A 236 17.17 -14.95 6.84
C MET A 236 16.72 -13.68 7.55
N GLN A 237 17.16 -13.49 8.78
CA GLN A 237 16.84 -12.28 9.55
C GLN A 237 17.44 -11.04 8.89
N ARG A 238 16.57 -10.10 8.48
CA ARG A 238 16.93 -8.80 7.86
C ARG A 238 17.85 -8.95 6.63
N THR A 239 17.81 -10.06 5.91
CA THR A 239 18.62 -10.30 4.71
C THR A 239 17.84 -11.16 3.72
N ILE A 240 17.81 -10.74 2.47
CA ILE A 240 17.14 -11.44 1.38
C ILE A 240 18.17 -11.96 0.37
N VAL A 241 17.80 -12.99 -0.38
CA VAL A 241 18.60 -13.47 -1.51
C VAL A 241 17.88 -13.12 -2.80
N ILE A 242 18.54 -12.31 -3.62
CA ILE A 242 18.04 -11.93 -4.93
C ILE A 242 18.69 -12.75 -6.04
N ARG A 243 17.95 -13.00 -7.12
CA ARG A 243 18.43 -13.52 -8.40
C ARG A 243 18.63 -12.38 -9.36
N ARG A 244 19.71 -12.46 -10.14
CA ARG A 244 19.84 -11.70 -11.39
C ARG A 244 20.07 -12.66 -12.52
N ASP A 245 19.08 -12.79 -13.40
CA ASP A 245 19.23 -13.48 -14.66
C ASP A 245 19.84 -12.52 -15.69
N TYR A 246 20.82 -12.99 -16.46
CA TYR A 246 21.44 -12.22 -17.54
C TYR A 246 21.86 -13.15 -18.68
N LEU A 247 21.91 -12.61 -19.88
CA LEU A 247 22.35 -13.31 -21.07
C LEU A 247 23.86 -13.13 -21.24
N HIS A 248 24.60 -14.23 -21.26
CA HIS A 248 26.02 -14.24 -21.55
C HIS A 248 26.26 -14.57 -23.03
N PHE A 249 26.92 -13.69 -23.76
CA PHE A 249 27.23 -13.92 -25.17
C PHE A 249 28.40 -14.90 -25.32
N VAL A 250 28.27 -15.91 -26.17
CA VAL A 250 29.34 -16.87 -26.49
C VAL A 250 29.91 -16.54 -27.87
N PRO A 251 31.12 -15.94 -27.96
CA PRO A 251 31.66 -15.42 -29.22
C PRO A 251 31.82 -16.48 -30.31
N LYS A 252 32.24 -17.70 -29.94
CA LYS A 252 32.45 -18.82 -30.88
C LYS A 252 31.19 -19.19 -31.66
N TYR A 253 30.03 -19.20 -31.00
CA TYR A 253 28.76 -19.63 -31.59
C TYR A 253 27.84 -18.46 -31.97
N ARG A 254 28.22 -17.23 -31.63
CA ARG A 254 27.39 -16.02 -31.79
C ARG A 254 25.97 -16.19 -31.21
N ARG A 255 25.86 -16.92 -30.09
CA ARG A 255 24.59 -17.21 -29.38
C ARG A 255 24.68 -16.72 -27.93
N TYR A 256 23.51 -16.52 -27.31
CA TYR A 256 23.41 -16.16 -25.90
C TYR A 256 23.08 -17.37 -25.03
N GLU A 257 23.74 -17.48 -23.90
CA GLU A 257 23.49 -18.45 -22.85
C GLU A 257 22.79 -17.75 -21.68
N LYS A 258 21.69 -18.31 -21.17
CA LYS A 258 21.03 -17.80 -19.96
C LYS A 258 21.85 -18.18 -18.73
N ARG A 259 22.38 -17.19 -18.01
CA ARG A 259 23.07 -17.36 -16.74
C ARG A 259 22.37 -16.61 -15.63
N HIS A 260 22.65 -17.00 -14.40
CA HIS A 260 22.12 -16.32 -13.23
C HIS A 260 23.18 -16.19 -12.14
N LYS A 261 23.04 -15.16 -11.31
CA LYS A 261 23.81 -14.99 -10.09
C LYS A 261 22.89 -14.68 -8.93
N ASN A 262 23.11 -15.38 -7.82
CA ASN A 262 22.42 -15.13 -6.57
C ASN A 262 23.26 -14.24 -5.68
N MET A 263 22.63 -13.29 -5.01
CA MET A 263 23.31 -12.32 -4.15
C MET A 263 22.56 -12.16 -2.84
N SER A 264 23.28 -12.15 -1.72
CA SER A 264 22.73 -11.81 -0.41
C SER A 264 22.72 -10.30 -0.22
N VAL A 265 21.57 -9.76 0.16
CA VAL A 265 21.32 -8.32 0.27
C VAL A 265 20.68 -8.04 1.63
N HIS A 266 21.17 -7.04 2.35
CA HIS A 266 20.54 -6.62 3.60
C HIS A 266 19.20 -5.94 3.29
N CYS A 267 18.17 -6.35 4.00
CA CYS A 267 16.84 -5.77 3.91
C CYS A 267 16.56 -5.05 5.22
N SER A 268 16.33 -3.74 5.14
CA SER A 268 16.03 -2.96 6.33
C SER A 268 14.56 -3.11 6.72
N PRO A 269 14.20 -3.10 8.02
CA PRO A 269 12.82 -3.29 8.47
C PRO A 269 11.80 -2.24 8.03
N CYS A 270 12.22 -1.21 7.27
CA CYS A 270 11.30 -0.30 6.59
C CYS A 270 10.57 -0.98 5.43
N PHE A 271 11.14 -2.02 4.83
CA PHE A 271 10.50 -2.81 3.78
C PHE A 271 10.02 -4.12 4.41
N ARG A 272 8.79 -4.14 4.92
CA ARG A 272 8.20 -5.33 5.58
C ARG A 272 7.48 -6.22 4.59
N ASP A 273 7.04 -5.64 3.49
CA ASP A 273 6.08 -6.26 2.58
C ASP A 273 6.77 -6.98 1.41
N ILE A 274 8.11 -7.12 1.45
CA ILE A 274 8.88 -7.85 0.44
C ILE A 274 8.58 -9.35 0.52
N SER A 275 7.85 -9.82 -0.48
CA SER A 275 7.50 -11.21 -0.72
C SER A 275 8.52 -11.89 -1.67
N ILE A 276 8.27 -13.16 -1.99
CA ILE A 276 9.10 -13.92 -2.91
C ILE A 276 8.55 -13.72 -4.33
N GLY A 277 9.36 -13.16 -5.23
CA GLY A 277 8.96 -12.85 -6.60
C GLY A 277 9.10 -11.38 -6.96
N ASP A 278 9.26 -10.51 -5.97
CA ASP A 278 9.25 -9.07 -6.18
C ASP A 278 10.55 -8.57 -6.80
N ILE A 279 10.44 -7.49 -7.57
CA ILE A 279 11.59 -6.86 -8.21
C ILE A 279 12.11 -5.77 -7.27
N VAL A 280 13.30 -5.99 -6.72
CA VAL A 280 13.93 -5.04 -5.81
C VAL A 280 15.10 -4.32 -6.48
N THR A 281 15.24 -3.03 -6.18
CA THR A 281 16.41 -2.21 -6.54
C THR A 281 17.35 -2.16 -5.35
N ILE A 282 18.58 -2.59 -5.57
CA ILE A 282 19.62 -2.72 -4.56
C ILE A 282 20.79 -1.79 -4.88
N GLY A 283 21.45 -1.29 -3.85
CA GLY A 283 22.63 -0.45 -3.94
C GLY A 283 23.84 -1.12 -3.31
N GLU A 284 24.99 -0.99 -3.96
CA GLU A 284 26.27 -1.41 -3.40
C GLU A 284 26.63 -0.55 -2.17
N CYS A 285 27.24 -1.18 -1.18
CA CYS A 285 27.66 -0.55 0.06
C CYS A 285 28.99 -1.16 0.54
N ARG A 286 29.53 -0.62 1.63
CA ARG A 286 30.68 -1.26 2.30
C ARG A 286 30.30 -2.69 2.73
N PRO A 287 31.24 -3.64 2.81
CA PRO A 287 30.94 -4.98 3.32
C PRO A 287 30.26 -4.93 4.70
N LEU A 288 29.05 -5.50 4.79
CA LEU A 288 28.25 -5.55 6.03
C LEU A 288 28.33 -6.92 6.73
N SER A 289 28.64 -7.96 5.96
CA SER A 289 28.85 -9.33 6.40
C SER A 289 29.79 -10.04 5.42
N LYS A 290 30.07 -11.32 5.64
CA LYS A 290 30.90 -12.16 4.75
C LYS A 290 30.39 -12.14 3.30
N THR A 291 29.08 -12.21 3.12
CA THR A 291 28.43 -12.26 1.79
C THR A 291 27.69 -10.97 1.43
N VAL A 292 27.24 -10.21 2.42
CA VAL A 292 26.37 -9.04 2.21
C VAL A 292 27.19 -7.79 1.92
N ARG A 293 27.12 -7.32 0.68
CA ARG A 293 27.75 -6.08 0.18
C ARG A 293 26.74 -5.11 -0.47
N PHE A 294 25.46 -5.47 -0.45
CA PHE A 294 24.39 -4.69 -1.07
C PHE A 294 23.25 -4.48 -0.06
N ASN A 295 22.54 -3.38 -0.24
CA ASN A 295 21.38 -2.98 0.56
C ASN A 295 20.17 -2.74 -0.34
N VAL A 296 18.98 -3.08 0.12
CA VAL A 296 17.73 -2.72 -0.58
C VAL A 296 17.50 -1.22 -0.47
N LEU A 297 17.17 -0.58 -1.61
CA LEU A 297 16.89 0.86 -1.70
C LEU A 297 15.43 1.16 -2.00
N LYS A 298 14.84 0.36 -2.89
CA LYS A 298 13.47 0.55 -3.37
C LYS A 298 12.90 -0.78 -3.83
N GLU A 299 11.67 -1.03 -3.43
CA GLU A 299 10.82 -2.08 -3.96
C GLU A 299 10.06 -1.60 -5.20
N LYS A 300 9.93 -2.46 -6.21
CA LYS A 300 9.02 -2.26 -7.33
C LYS A 300 7.96 -3.37 -7.26
N PHE A 301 6.76 -2.99 -6.87
CA PHE A 301 5.57 -3.83 -6.87
C PHE A 301 5.29 -4.32 -8.30
N ASN A 302 5.08 -5.62 -8.45
CA ASN A 302 4.64 -6.24 -9.69
C ASN A 302 3.17 -6.62 -9.52
N ASN A 303 2.34 -6.03 -10.37
CA ASN A 303 0.95 -6.40 -10.71
C ASN A 303 -0.15 -5.54 -10.08
N ILE A 304 -1.12 -5.16 -10.93
CA ILE A 304 -2.46 -4.74 -10.57
C ILE A 304 -3.35 -5.75 -11.31
N MET A 305 -4.25 -6.42 -10.61
CA MET A 305 -5.31 -7.26 -11.20
C MET A 305 -6.65 -6.48 -11.13
N PHE A 306 -7.70 -6.90 -11.84
CA PHE A 306 -8.96 -6.15 -11.97
C PHE A 306 -10.18 -7.05 -11.69
N VAL A 307 -11.28 -6.48 -11.16
CA VAL A 307 -12.58 -7.17 -10.95
C VAL A 307 -13.72 -6.37 -11.55
N ASP A 308 -14.05 -6.63 -12.80
CA ASP A 308 -15.33 -6.14 -13.28
C ASP A 308 -16.47 -6.88 -12.57
N VAL A 309 -17.31 -6.11 -11.86
CA VAL A 309 -18.62 -6.51 -11.31
C VAL A 309 -19.69 -6.54 -12.43
N CYS A 310 -19.29 -6.34 -13.69
CA CYS A 310 -20.16 -6.38 -14.86
C CYS A 310 -20.49 -7.81 -15.31
N CYS A 311 -21.23 -8.55 -14.48
CA CYS A 311 -22.07 -9.65 -14.93
C CYS A 311 -23.47 -9.52 -14.28
N TYR A 312 -24.13 -8.39 -14.52
CA TYR A 312 -25.60 -8.36 -14.57
C TYR A 312 -26.00 -8.67 -16.02
N LEU A 313 -25.95 -9.96 -16.38
CA LEU A 313 -26.96 -10.48 -17.29
C LEU A 313 -28.16 -10.78 -16.38
N PRO A 314 -29.33 -10.15 -16.58
CA PRO A 314 -30.54 -10.62 -15.94
C PRO A 314 -30.77 -12.03 -16.46
N GLU A 315 -30.61 -13.04 -15.60
CA GLU A 315 -31.22 -14.34 -15.89
C GLU A 315 -32.71 -14.08 -16.07
N ALA A 316 -33.15 -14.52 -17.24
CA ALA A 316 -34.40 -14.18 -17.86
C ALA A 316 -35.59 -14.58 -16.98
N LEU A 317 -36.68 -13.84 -17.21
CA LEU A 317 -38.03 -14.38 -17.18
C LEU A 317 -38.05 -15.83 -17.68
N GLU A 318 -38.43 -16.75 -16.81
CA GLU A 318 -39.44 -17.79 -17.05
C GLU A 318 -40.04 -18.26 -15.72
#